data_AF-A0A8C1DB21-F1
#
_entry.id   AF-A0A8C1DB21-F1
#
_cell.length_a   1.000
_cell.length_b   1.000
_cell.length_c   1.000
_cell.angle_alpha   90.00
_cell.angle_beta   90.00
_cell.angle_gamma   90.00
#
_symmetry.space_group_name_H-M   'P 1'
#
loop_
_entity.id
_entity.type
_entity.pdbx_description
1 polymer ?
#
loop_
_entity_poly.entity_id
_entity_poly.type
_entity_poly.pdbx_seq_one_letter_code
_entity_poly.pdbx_strand_id
1 'polypeptide(L)'
;MTPMNIFRHGADEEKAETARLSSFIGAIAIGDLVKSTLGPKGMRIENANILIANTGMDTDKIKIFGSRVRVDSTAKVAEIETAEKEKMKEKVERILKHGINCFINRQLIYNYPEQLFASAGVMAIEHADFMGVERLALVTGGEITSTFDHPELVKLGHCKLIEEVMIGEDMLIHFSGVDMGEACTIVLRGATQQILDEAERSLHDALCVLAQTIKETRTVFGGGCSEMLMAKAVSDLANRTPGKEAVAMESFAKALMMLPTIIADNAGYDSAELVSQLRAAHQDKKSTFGLDMTQGTVGDMAALGITESFQVKRQVLLSAAEAAEMILRVDNIIKAKHQCRVLTSLCVCVCVSGSVCRIITPAEHS
;
A
#
# COMPACT_ATOMS: atom_id res chain seq x y z
N MET A 1 -26.02 -34.49 -35.81
CA MET A 1 -26.41 -33.36 -34.95
C MET A 1 -25.15 -32.55 -34.71
N THR A 2 -25.05 -31.39 -35.32
CA THR A 2 -24.03 -30.40 -34.97
C THR A 2 -24.28 -29.95 -33.53
N PRO A 3 -23.23 -29.80 -32.69
CA PRO A 3 -23.41 -29.33 -31.33
C PRO A 3 -24.06 -27.95 -31.36
N MET A 4 -25.22 -27.82 -30.71
CA MET A 4 -25.93 -26.57 -30.58
C MET A 4 -25.04 -25.64 -29.73
N ASN A 5 -24.57 -24.55 -30.31
CA ASN A 5 -23.77 -23.59 -29.57
C ASN A 5 -24.71 -22.78 -28.68
N ILE A 6 -24.72 -23.09 -27.38
CA ILE A 6 -25.61 -22.51 -26.36
C ILE A 6 -25.17 -21.08 -25.98
N PHE A 7 -23.97 -20.68 -26.38
CA PHE A 7 -23.37 -19.41 -26.01
C PHE A 7 -23.85 -18.26 -26.90
N ARG A 8 -24.26 -17.14 -26.28
CA ARG A 8 -24.61 -15.90 -26.98
C ARG A 8 -23.37 -15.32 -27.68
N HIS A 9 -23.55 -14.58 -28.77
CA HIS A 9 -22.45 -13.83 -29.39
C HIS A 9 -21.81 -12.87 -28.38
N GLY A 10 -20.54 -13.12 -28.04
CA GLY A 10 -19.77 -12.38 -27.03
C GLY A 10 -19.55 -13.12 -25.69
N ALA A 11 -19.89 -14.41 -25.60
CA ALA A 11 -19.53 -15.22 -24.44
C ALA A 11 -18.10 -15.77 -24.61
N ASP A 12 -17.22 -15.39 -23.68
CA ASP A 12 -15.88 -15.93 -23.57
C ASP A 12 -15.92 -17.27 -22.79
N GLU A 13 -15.28 -18.29 -23.36
CA GLU A 13 -15.16 -19.61 -22.76
C GLU A 13 -13.76 -19.76 -22.14
N GLU A 14 -13.65 -19.65 -20.81
CA GLU A 14 -12.40 -19.93 -20.11
C GLU A 14 -12.18 -21.45 -20.00
N LYS A 15 -11.03 -21.94 -20.50
CA LYS A 15 -10.66 -23.35 -20.43
C LYS A 15 -10.26 -23.77 -19.01
N ALA A 16 -10.47 -25.06 -18.72
CA ALA A 16 -10.47 -25.67 -17.39
C ALA A 16 -9.37 -25.28 -16.39
N GLU A 17 -8.13 -25.01 -16.82
CA GLU A 17 -7.04 -24.62 -15.91
C GLU A 17 -7.13 -23.14 -15.51
N THR A 18 -7.44 -22.26 -16.48
CA THR A 18 -7.71 -20.84 -16.26
C THR A 18 -8.96 -20.64 -15.42
N ALA A 19 -10.03 -21.40 -15.71
CA ALA A 19 -11.27 -21.39 -14.92
C ALA A 19 -11.08 -21.89 -13.47
N ARG A 20 -10.14 -22.83 -13.26
CA ARG A 20 -9.76 -23.26 -11.90
C ARG A 20 -8.97 -22.17 -11.19
N LEU A 21 -7.97 -21.59 -11.85
CA LEU A 21 -7.16 -20.51 -11.29
C LEU A 21 -7.98 -19.24 -10.98
N SER A 22 -9.06 -18.96 -11.72
CA SER A 22 -10.00 -17.87 -11.43
C SER A 22 -10.96 -18.19 -10.27
N SER A 23 -11.22 -19.47 -9.99
CA SER A 23 -12.11 -19.93 -8.92
C SER A 23 -11.43 -20.07 -7.55
N PHE A 24 -10.10 -20.13 -7.49
CA PHE A 24 -9.35 -20.25 -6.24
C PHE A 24 -8.79 -18.92 -5.76
N ILE A 25 -8.88 -18.67 -4.45
CA ILE A 25 -8.10 -17.61 -3.80
C ILE A 25 -6.64 -18.09 -3.83
N GLY A 26 -5.83 -17.46 -4.66
CA GLY A 26 -4.43 -17.78 -4.82
C GLY A 26 -3.59 -16.52 -4.70
N ALA A 27 -2.59 -16.57 -3.83
CA ALA A 27 -1.53 -15.57 -3.78
C ALA A 27 -0.28 -16.15 -4.43
N ILE A 28 0.26 -15.46 -5.44
CA ILE A 28 1.58 -15.78 -5.96
C ILE A 28 2.48 -14.59 -5.64
N ALA A 29 3.51 -14.83 -4.84
CA ALA A 29 4.62 -13.89 -4.74
C ALA A 29 5.39 -14.01 -6.07
N ILE A 30 5.13 -13.06 -6.95
CA ILE A 30 5.87 -12.91 -8.20
C ILE A 30 6.94 -11.84 -7.92
N GLY A 31 8.04 -11.84 -8.64
CA GLY A 31 8.98 -10.73 -8.58
C GLY A 31 8.29 -9.41 -8.95
N ASP A 32 9.07 -8.36 -9.12
CA ASP A 32 8.50 -7.06 -9.39
C ASP A 32 7.77 -7.03 -10.74
N LEU A 33 6.52 -6.58 -10.69
CA LEU A 33 5.64 -6.49 -11.85
C LEU A 33 5.34 -5.02 -12.13
N VAL A 34 5.34 -4.67 -13.41
CA VAL A 34 4.90 -3.36 -13.87
C VAL A 34 3.78 -3.55 -14.87
N LYS A 35 2.65 -2.89 -14.60
CA LYS A 35 1.58 -2.73 -15.56
C LYS A 35 2.01 -1.62 -16.53
N SER A 36 2.21 -1.98 -17.79
CA SER A 36 2.37 -1.04 -18.90
C SER A 36 1.30 -1.34 -19.93
N THR A 37 0.67 -0.30 -20.44
CA THR A 37 -0.44 -0.40 -21.38
C THR A 37 0.02 -0.78 -22.79
N LEU A 38 1.30 -0.51 -23.10
CA LEU A 38 1.86 -0.53 -24.45
C LEU A 38 3.34 -0.97 -24.36
N GLY A 39 3.55 -2.28 -24.22
CA GLY A 39 4.86 -2.90 -24.42
C GLY A 39 4.92 -3.62 -25.77
N PRO A 40 6.12 -3.80 -26.38
CA PRO A 40 6.26 -4.63 -27.57
C PRO A 40 5.84 -6.08 -27.25
N LYS A 41 4.87 -6.60 -28.00
CA LYS A 41 4.31 -7.95 -27.81
C LYS A 41 5.41 -9.01 -27.88
N GLY A 42 5.50 -9.87 -26.86
CA GLY A 42 6.48 -10.94 -26.79
C GLY A 42 7.85 -10.50 -26.26
N MET A 43 7.85 -9.53 -25.33
CA MET A 43 9.07 -9.02 -24.69
C MET A 43 9.77 -10.10 -23.88
N ARG A 44 11.02 -10.41 -24.26
CA ARG A 44 11.96 -11.19 -23.43
C ARG A 44 13.38 -10.64 -23.58
N ILE A 45 13.96 -10.17 -22.50
CA ILE A 45 15.34 -9.61 -22.47
C ILE A 45 16.12 -10.32 -21.38
N GLU A 46 17.28 -10.87 -21.74
CA GLU A 46 18.24 -11.43 -20.79
C GLU A 46 19.35 -10.41 -20.50
N ASN A 47 19.77 -10.31 -19.23
CA ASN A 47 20.76 -9.35 -18.71
C ASN A 47 20.45 -7.90 -19.11
N ALA A 48 19.34 -7.40 -18.59
CA ALA A 48 18.84 -6.06 -18.84
C ALA A 48 19.64 -4.98 -18.07
N ASN A 49 20.15 -3.99 -18.82
CA ASN A 49 20.63 -2.69 -18.35
C ASN A 49 19.52 -1.66 -18.57
N ILE A 50 18.90 -1.27 -17.48
CA ILE A 50 17.64 -0.51 -17.46
C ILE A 50 17.94 0.96 -17.15
N LEU A 51 17.44 1.86 -17.99
CA LEU A 51 17.37 3.28 -17.67
C LEU A 51 15.95 3.66 -17.31
N ILE A 52 15.77 4.19 -16.10
CA ILE A 52 14.48 4.62 -15.57
C ILE A 52 14.39 6.14 -15.68
N ALA A 53 13.32 6.66 -16.28
CA ALA A 53 13.11 8.08 -16.51
C ALA A 53 11.71 8.54 -16.10
N ASN A 54 11.61 9.81 -15.68
CA ASN A 54 10.36 10.51 -15.35
C ASN A 54 10.08 11.68 -16.32
N THR A 55 10.94 11.89 -17.30
CA THR A 55 10.93 13.07 -18.16
C THR A 55 10.42 12.73 -19.55
N GLY A 56 9.62 13.64 -20.11
CA GLY A 56 9.10 13.50 -21.46
C GLY A 56 10.24 13.50 -22.48
N MET A 57 10.14 12.61 -23.46
CA MET A 57 11.02 12.60 -24.63
C MET A 57 10.71 13.73 -25.62
N ASP A 58 9.60 14.43 -25.37
CA ASP A 58 9.12 15.55 -26.18
C ASP A 58 10.03 16.77 -26.15
N THR A 59 9.70 17.70 -27.06
CA THR A 59 10.28 19.03 -27.05
C THR A 59 10.10 19.64 -25.66
N ASP A 60 11.19 20.25 -25.15
CA ASP A 60 11.15 21.00 -23.90
C ASP A 60 10.25 22.22 -24.13
N LYS A 61 8.95 22.03 -23.93
CA LYS A 61 7.98 23.12 -24.03
C LYS A 61 8.44 24.18 -23.05
N ILE A 62 8.85 25.32 -23.59
CA ILE A 62 9.14 26.50 -22.79
C ILE A 62 7.89 26.73 -21.94
N LYS A 63 8.00 26.54 -20.62
CA LYS A 63 6.88 26.62 -19.66
C LYS A 63 6.38 28.06 -19.46
N ILE A 64 6.45 28.90 -20.49
CA ILE A 64 5.83 30.21 -20.52
C ILE A 64 4.39 29.97 -20.96
N PHE A 65 3.46 30.02 -20.01
CA PHE A 65 2.02 29.97 -20.28
C PHE A 65 1.65 30.98 -21.37
N GLY A 66 1.05 30.49 -22.47
CA GLY A 66 0.57 31.34 -23.57
C GLY A 66 1.57 31.67 -24.67
N SER A 67 2.74 31.02 -24.71
CA SER A 67 3.69 31.19 -25.81
C SER A 67 3.11 30.61 -27.11
N ARG A 68 2.82 31.49 -28.08
CA ARG A 68 2.35 31.15 -29.42
C ARG A 68 3.46 31.49 -30.42
N VAL A 69 4.01 30.48 -31.08
CA VAL A 69 4.95 30.68 -32.17
C VAL A 69 4.15 31.09 -33.41
N ARG A 70 4.32 32.33 -33.88
CA ARG A 70 3.76 32.79 -35.16
C ARG A 70 4.82 32.60 -36.24
N VAL A 71 4.43 31.98 -37.34
CA VAL A 71 5.34 31.64 -38.44
C VAL A 71 4.88 32.37 -39.70
N ASP A 72 5.81 33.02 -40.40
CA ASP A 72 5.50 33.90 -41.54
C ASP A 72 5.31 33.17 -42.87
N SER A 73 5.71 31.89 -42.95
CA SER A 73 5.64 31.09 -44.17
C SER A 73 5.57 29.58 -43.86
N THR A 74 5.06 28.81 -44.81
CA THR A 74 5.00 27.33 -44.73
C THR A 74 6.40 26.69 -44.70
N ALA A 75 7.40 27.32 -45.33
CA ALA A 75 8.78 26.85 -45.30
C ALA A 75 9.37 26.86 -43.87
N LYS A 76 9.13 27.92 -43.11
CA LYS A 76 9.58 28.02 -41.70
C LYS A 76 8.88 27.00 -40.80
N VAL A 77 7.64 26.59 -41.12
CA VAL A 77 6.95 25.51 -40.37
C VAL A 77 7.69 24.18 -40.57
N ALA A 78 8.05 23.86 -41.82
CA ALA A 78 8.83 22.65 -42.12
C ALA A 78 10.22 22.66 -41.45
N GLU A 79 10.89 23.82 -41.42
CA GLU A 79 12.16 23.99 -40.70
C GLU A 79 12.01 23.71 -39.19
N ILE A 80 10.94 24.20 -38.56
CA ILE A 80 10.64 23.93 -37.14
C ILE A 80 10.42 22.44 -36.92
N GLU A 81 9.60 21.78 -37.76
CA GLU A 81 9.37 20.33 -37.65
C GLU A 81 10.66 19.52 -37.79
N THR A 82 11.56 19.89 -38.72
CA THR A 82 12.86 19.22 -38.86
C THR A 82 13.75 19.45 -37.64
N ALA A 83 13.78 20.67 -37.10
CA ALA A 83 14.55 20.99 -35.91
C ALA A 83 14.03 20.26 -34.66
N GLU A 84 12.71 20.07 -34.53
CA GLU A 84 12.11 19.28 -33.45
C GLU A 84 12.49 17.79 -33.55
N LYS A 85 12.43 17.21 -34.75
CA LYS A 85 12.86 15.83 -35.00
C LYS A 85 14.34 15.62 -34.71
N GLU A 86 15.19 16.55 -35.12
CA GLU A 86 16.63 16.48 -34.88
C GLU A 86 16.94 16.54 -33.37
N LYS A 87 16.29 17.43 -32.62
CA LYS A 87 16.40 17.46 -31.15
C LYS A 87 15.97 16.16 -30.49
N MET A 88 14.86 15.56 -30.92
CA MET A 88 14.43 14.25 -30.41
C MET A 88 15.46 13.16 -30.71
N LYS A 89 16.01 13.16 -31.91
CA LYS A 89 17.05 12.21 -32.33
C LYS A 89 18.31 12.37 -31.49
N GLU A 90 18.78 13.60 -31.25
CA GLU A 90 19.92 13.87 -30.38
C GLU A 90 19.70 13.34 -28.96
N LYS A 91 18.50 13.53 -28.39
CA LYS A 91 18.16 12.98 -27.05
C LYS A 91 18.27 11.46 -27.03
N VAL A 92 17.71 10.78 -28.03
CA VAL A 92 17.79 9.31 -28.14
C VAL A 92 19.24 8.85 -28.32
N GLU A 93 20.02 9.49 -29.19
CA GLU A 93 21.43 9.15 -29.41
C GLU A 93 22.26 9.29 -28.13
N ARG A 94 22.00 10.31 -27.29
CA ARG A 94 22.65 10.45 -25.97
C ARG A 94 22.32 9.28 -25.05
N ILE A 95 21.07 8.84 -25.02
CA ILE A 95 20.63 7.69 -24.23
C ILE A 95 21.29 6.39 -24.72
N LEU A 96 21.34 6.19 -26.05
CA LEU A 96 21.94 5.00 -26.66
C LEU A 96 23.45 4.87 -26.38
N LYS A 97 24.18 6.00 -26.28
CA LYS A 97 25.61 6.00 -25.90
C LYS A 97 25.86 5.37 -24.52
N HIS A 98 24.85 5.33 -23.66
CA HIS A 98 24.95 4.73 -22.33
C HIS A 98 24.91 3.18 -22.34
N GLY A 99 24.65 2.56 -23.49
CA GLY A 99 24.66 1.09 -23.61
C GLY A 99 23.47 0.42 -22.91
N ILE A 100 22.30 1.06 -22.95
CA ILE A 100 21.06 0.53 -22.37
C ILE A 100 20.42 -0.51 -23.31
N ASN A 101 19.64 -1.43 -22.74
CA ASN A 101 18.83 -2.36 -23.54
C ASN A 101 17.32 -2.24 -23.24
N CYS A 102 16.96 -1.68 -22.08
CA CYS A 102 15.59 -1.38 -21.71
C CYS A 102 15.49 0.07 -21.22
N PHE A 103 14.59 0.83 -21.82
CA PHE A 103 14.25 2.18 -21.44
C PHE A 103 12.85 2.19 -20.82
N ILE A 104 12.72 2.65 -19.59
CA ILE A 104 11.44 2.73 -18.88
C ILE A 104 11.13 4.18 -18.62
N ASN A 105 10.01 4.66 -19.14
CA ASN A 105 9.54 6.02 -18.92
C ASN A 105 8.16 6.03 -18.25
N ARG A 106 8.00 6.96 -17.31
CA ARG A 106 6.69 7.27 -16.75
C ARG A 106 5.76 7.92 -17.77
N GLN A 107 6.32 8.77 -18.64
CA GLN A 107 5.55 9.48 -19.66
C GLN A 107 5.39 8.62 -20.93
N LEU A 108 4.41 8.98 -21.75
CA LEU A 108 4.22 8.39 -23.07
C LEU A 108 5.41 8.71 -23.98
N ILE A 109 5.73 7.79 -24.89
CA ILE A 109 6.80 7.91 -25.86
C ILE A 109 6.14 7.97 -27.24
N TYR A 110 6.42 9.02 -28.01
CA TYR A 110 5.88 9.15 -29.36
C TYR A 110 6.59 8.21 -30.34
N ASN A 111 5.89 7.87 -31.44
CA ASN A 111 6.33 6.91 -32.45
C ASN A 111 7.74 7.16 -33.01
N TYR A 112 8.17 8.44 -33.12
CA TYR A 112 9.47 8.76 -33.72
C TYR A 112 10.65 8.34 -32.83
N PRO A 113 10.75 8.77 -31.55
CA PRO A 113 11.70 8.21 -30.60
C PRO A 113 11.61 6.69 -30.43
N GLU A 114 10.40 6.13 -30.40
CA GLU A 114 10.18 4.68 -30.27
C GLU A 114 10.82 3.90 -31.43
N GLN A 115 10.62 4.36 -32.69
CA GLN A 115 11.26 3.77 -33.86
C GLN A 115 12.79 3.84 -33.81
N LEU A 116 13.35 4.92 -33.26
CA LEU A 116 14.79 5.06 -33.08
C LEU A 116 15.34 4.07 -32.04
N PHE A 117 14.64 3.88 -30.92
CA PHE A 117 15.00 2.86 -29.92
C PHE A 117 14.91 1.45 -30.51
N ALA A 118 13.82 1.14 -31.21
CA ALA A 118 13.63 -0.16 -31.86
C ALA A 118 14.70 -0.45 -32.93
N SER A 119 15.08 0.55 -33.72
CA SER A 119 16.17 0.44 -34.72
C SER A 119 17.53 0.17 -34.08
N ALA A 120 17.74 0.65 -32.85
CA ALA A 120 18.96 0.41 -32.07
C ALA A 120 18.90 -0.88 -31.24
N GLY A 121 17.80 -1.64 -31.29
CA GLY A 121 17.60 -2.85 -30.48
C GLY A 121 17.32 -2.58 -29.00
N VAL A 122 16.94 -1.36 -28.64
CA VAL A 122 16.55 -0.97 -27.28
C VAL A 122 15.03 -1.03 -27.15
N MET A 123 14.56 -1.68 -26.09
CA MET A 123 13.13 -1.84 -25.83
C MET A 123 12.64 -0.72 -24.94
N ALA A 124 11.56 -0.05 -25.36
CA ALA A 124 10.95 1.05 -24.61
C ALA A 124 9.66 0.59 -23.93
N ILE A 125 9.58 0.79 -22.61
CA ILE A 125 8.35 0.65 -21.82
C ILE A 125 7.86 2.06 -21.52
N GLU A 126 6.66 2.37 -21.98
CA GLU A 126 6.03 3.66 -21.74
C GLU A 126 4.89 3.58 -20.73
N HIS A 127 4.48 4.77 -20.26
CA HIS A 127 3.33 4.96 -19.38
C HIS A 127 3.38 4.10 -18.10
N ALA A 128 4.57 3.89 -17.55
CA ALA A 128 4.72 3.19 -16.29
C ALA A 128 4.12 4.04 -15.14
N ASP A 129 3.37 3.39 -14.25
CA ASP A 129 2.78 4.06 -13.09
C ASP A 129 3.87 4.63 -12.14
N PHE A 130 3.55 5.72 -11.46
CA PHE A 130 4.48 6.41 -10.56
C PHE A 130 5.04 5.49 -9.48
N MET A 131 4.16 4.76 -8.80
CA MET A 131 4.58 3.79 -7.78
C MET A 131 5.39 2.63 -8.39
N GLY A 132 5.08 2.23 -9.62
CA GLY A 132 5.83 1.20 -10.34
C GLY A 132 7.27 1.63 -10.64
N VAL A 133 7.46 2.86 -11.12
CA VAL A 133 8.78 3.44 -11.43
C VAL A 133 9.66 3.55 -10.18
N GLU A 134 9.10 4.02 -9.06
CA GLU A 134 9.84 4.11 -7.80
C GLU A 134 10.24 2.73 -7.27
N ARG A 135 9.33 1.75 -7.32
CA ARG A 135 9.63 0.36 -6.92
C ARG A 135 10.72 -0.25 -7.80
N LEU A 136 10.63 -0.06 -9.12
CA LEU A 136 11.66 -0.53 -10.05
C LEU A 136 13.04 0.05 -9.74
N ALA A 137 13.11 1.34 -9.41
CA ALA A 137 14.38 1.99 -9.06
C ALA A 137 15.02 1.33 -7.82
N LEU A 138 14.23 1.08 -6.77
CA LEU A 138 14.69 0.40 -5.55
C LEU A 138 15.14 -1.04 -5.83
N VAL A 139 14.37 -1.77 -6.63
CA VAL A 139 14.58 -3.18 -6.94
C VAL A 139 15.79 -3.42 -7.83
N THR A 140 15.87 -2.66 -8.93
CA THR A 140 16.95 -2.78 -9.92
C THR A 140 18.22 -2.06 -9.48
N GLY A 141 18.13 -1.22 -8.44
CA GLY A 141 19.21 -0.39 -7.93
C GLY A 141 19.60 0.78 -8.83
N GLY A 142 18.76 1.10 -9.82
CA GLY A 142 18.94 2.21 -10.75
C GLY A 142 18.35 3.52 -10.22
N GLU A 143 18.88 4.65 -10.67
CA GLU A 143 18.39 5.98 -10.30
C GLU A 143 17.37 6.52 -11.31
N ILE A 144 16.37 7.25 -10.82
CA ILE A 144 15.34 7.85 -11.68
C ILE A 144 15.91 9.11 -12.35
N THR A 145 16.08 9.03 -13.66
CA THR A 145 16.59 10.12 -14.49
C THR A 145 15.54 11.21 -14.67
N SER A 146 15.90 12.43 -14.28
CA SER A 146 15.07 13.63 -14.48
C SER A 146 15.49 14.47 -15.69
N THR A 147 16.70 14.30 -16.23
CA THR A 147 17.18 15.06 -17.40
C THR A 147 18.13 14.20 -18.23
N PHE A 148 18.07 14.35 -19.55
CA PHE A 148 18.85 13.55 -20.52
C PHE A 148 20.15 14.24 -20.99
N ASP A 149 20.56 15.32 -20.33
CA ASP A 149 21.76 16.07 -20.71
C ASP A 149 23.04 15.33 -20.32
N HIS A 150 23.07 14.74 -19.12
CA HIS A 150 24.19 13.96 -18.60
C HIS A 150 23.73 12.56 -18.20
N PRO A 151 23.39 11.69 -19.17
CA PRO A 151 22.98 10.33 -18.86
C PRO A 151 24.10 9.53 -18.18
N GLU A 152 25.38 9.85 -18.48
CA GLU A 152 26.57 9.17 -17.94
C GLU A 152 26.73 9.20 -16.42
N LEU A 153 26.05 10.14 -15.73
CA LEU A 153 26.12 10.28 -14.28
C LEU A 153 25.07 9.40 -13.58
N VAL A 154 24.11 8.83 -14.31
CA VAL A 154 23.00 8.09 -13.74
C VAL A 154 23.37 6.62 -13.61
N LYS A 155 23.15 6.07 -12.41
CA LYS A 155 23.28 4.63 -12.18
C LYS A 155 22.17 3.87 -12.91
N LEU A 156 22.53 2.98 -13.82
CA LEU A 156 21.59 2.07 -14.47
C LEU A 156 21.11 0.98 -13.51
N GLY A 157 19.86 0.56 -13.69
CA GLY A 157 19.33 -0.63 -13.04
C GLY A 157 19.78 -1.90 -13.76
N HIS A 158 19.92 -2.99 -13.02
CA HIS A 158 20.28 -4.30 -13.58
C HIS A 158 19.21 -5.35 -13.26
N CYS A 159 18.88 -6.20 -14.23
CA CYS A 159 17.91 -7.28 -14.09
C CYS A 159 18.29 -8.46 -14.98
N LYS A 160 18.23 -9.71 -14.47
CA LYS A 160 18.63 -10.88 -15.26
C LYS A 160 17.65 -11.22 -16.37
N LEU A 161 16.35 -11.09 -16.14
CA LEU A 161 15.34 -11.45 -17.12
C LEU A 161 14.13 -10.53 -16.99
N ILE A 162 13.77 -9.87 -18.08
CA ILE A 162 12.51 -9.15 -18.25
C ILE A 162 11.64 -9.95 -19.22
N GLU A 163 10.43 -10.29 -18.81
CA GLU A 163 9.48 -11.02 -19.65
C GLU A 163 8.06 -10.47 -19.53
N GLU A 164 7.29 -10.55 -20.62
CA GLU A 164 5.86 -10.27 -20.60
C GLU A 164 5.10 -11.55 -20.17
N VAL A 165 4.36 -11.45 -19.06
CA VAL A 165 3.55 -12.53 -18.50
C VAL A 165 2.08 -12.14 -18.52
N MET A 166 1.25 -13.03 -19.05
CA MET A 166 -0.20 -12.91 -18.99
C MET A 166 -0.69 -13.43 -17.64
N ILE A 167 -1.33 -12.58 -16.84
CA ILE A 167 -1.94 -12.95 -15.57
C ILE A 167 -3.44 -12.67 -15.64
N GLY A 168 -4.23 -13.73 -15.81
CA GLY A 168 -5.67 -13.58 -16.08
C GLY A 168 -5.89 -13.02 -17.47
N GLU A 169 -6.53 -11.86 -17.57
CA GLU A 169 -6.78 -11.13 -18.82
C GLU A 169 -5.75 -10.02 -19.08
N ASP A 170 -5.00 -9.60 -18.05
CA ASP A 170 -4.04 -8.50 -18.14
C ASP A 170 -2.64 -9.01 -18.54
N MET A 171 -1.97 -8.23 -19.41
CA MET A 171 -0.54 -8.41 -19.73
C MET A 171 0.31 -7.56 -18.78
N LEU A 172 1.27 -8.19 -18.11
CA LEU A 172 2.16 -7.54 -17.15
C LEU A 172 3.61 -7.82 -17.50
N ILE A 173 4.52 -6.90 -17.17
CA ILE A 173 5.95 -7.08 -17.38
C ILE A 173 6.58 -7.52 -16.06
N HIS A 174 7.17 -8.73 -16.06
CA HIS A 174 7.83 -9.34 -14.93
C HIS A 174 9.33 -9.11 -15.00
N PHE A 175 9.90 -8.60 -13.91
CA PHE A 175 11.32 -8.38 -13.71
C PHE A 175 11.85 -9.43 -12.73
N SER A 176 12.79 -10.26 -13.17
CA SER A 176 13.31 -11.37 -12.39
C SER A 176 14.84 -11.37 -12.31
N GLY A 177 15.36 -11.79 -11.16
CA GLY A 177 16.79 -11.81 -10.90
C GLY A 177 17.40 -10.41 -10.75
N VAL A 178 16.79 -9.63 -9.88
CA VAL A 178 17.16 -8.25 -9.51
C VAL A 178 18.15 -8.27 -8.34
N ASP A 179 19.09 -7.32 -8.33
CA ASP A 179 20.24 -7.37 -7.40
C ASP A 179 19.94 -6.84 -5.99
N MET A 180 19.09 -5.81 -5.85
CA MET A 180 18.79 -5.20 -4.54
C MET A 180 17.61 -5.87 -3.84
N GLY A 181 16.62 -6.39 -4.58
CA GLY A 181 15.54 -7.23 -4.03
C GLY A 181 14.73 -6.61 -2.87
N GLU A 182 14.74 -5.27 -2.75
CA GLU A 182 14.14 -4.55 -1.61
C GLU A 182 12.61 -4.40 -1.70
N ALA A 183 12.02 -4.69 -2.86
CA ALA A 183 10.57 -4.76 -3.04
C ALA A 183 10.14 -6.15 -3.51
N CYS A 184 8.89 -6.49 -3.21
CA CYS A 184 8.24 -7.69 -3.70
C CYS A 184 6.80 -7.37 -4.05
N THR A 185 6.25 -8.08 -5.04
CA THR A 185 4.86 -7.91 -5.47
C THR A 185 4.09 -9.20 -5.23
N ILE A 186 3.02 -9.12 -4.43
CA ILE A 186 2.14 -10.26 -4.19
C ILE A 186 0.93 -10.12 -5.10
N VAL A 187 0.79 -11.03 -6.05
CA VAL A 187 -0.35 -11.08 -6.96
C VAL A 187 -1.45 -11.90 -6.30
N LEU A 188 -2.55 -11.22 -5.98
CA LEU A 188 -3.77 -11.84 -5.47
C LEU A 188 -4.73 -12.11 -6.62
N ARG A 189 -5.25 -13.34 -6.68
CA ARG A 189 -6.33 -13.75 -7.58
C ARG A 189 -7.51 -14.23 -6.77
N GLY A 190 -8.71 -13.86 -7.21
CA GLY A 190 -9.96 -14.18 -6.52
C GLY A 190 -11.14 -14.05 -7.46
N ALA A 191 -12.20 -14.80 -7.16
CA ALA A 191 -13.40 -14.88 -8.00
C ALA A 191 -14.24 -13.60 -8.01
N THR A 192 -14.17 -12.79 -6.94
CA THR A 192 -14.89 -11.52 -6.81
C THR A 192 -14.01 -10.45 -6.20
N GLN A 193 -14.28 -9.18 -6.52
CA GLN A 193 -13.56 -8.03 -5.94
C GLN A 193 -13.66 -7.99 -4.41
N GLN A 194 -14.82 -8.35 -3.84
CA GLN A 194 -15.00 -8.38 -2.38
C GLN A 194 -14.05 -9.37 -1.68
N ILE A 195 -13.78 -10.53 -2.31
CA ILE A 195 -12.84 -11.51 -1.76
C ILE A 195 -11.40 -11.00 -1.91
N LEU A 196 -11.09 -10.32 -3.01
CA LEU A 196 -9.78 -9.70 -3.22
C LEU A 196 -9.49 -8.60 -2.20
N ASP A 197 -10.45 -7.70 -1.99
CA ASP A 197 -10.34 -6.61 -1.00
C ASP A 197 -10.10 -7.17 0.41
N GLU A 198 -10.82 -8.24 0.79
CA GLU A 198 -10.64 -8.90 2.08
C GLU A 198 -9.30 -9.63 2.19
N ALA A 199 -8.84 -10.27 1.11
CA ALA A 199 -7.54 -10.93 1.06
C ALA A 199 -6.38 -9.93 1.14
N GLU A 200 -6.48 -8.80 0.42
CA GLU A 200 -5.51 -7.70 0.49
C GLU A 200 -5.41 -7.16 1.92
N ARG A 201 -6.57 -6.88 2.54
CA ARG A 201 -6.63 -6.40 3.91
C ARG A 201 -6.03 -7.39 4.90
N SER A 202 -6.41 -8.66 4.80
CA SER A 202 -5.90 -9.73 5.66
C SER A 202 -4.38 -9.88 5.55
N LEU A 203 -3.84 -9.81 4.32
CA LEU A 203 -2.42 -9.88 4.06
C LEU A 203 -1.68 -8.65 4.60
N HIS A 204 -2.24 -7.46 4.41
CA HIS A 204 -1.70 -6.22 4.95
C HIS A 204 -1.60 -6.26 6.47
N ASP A 205 -2.65 -6.73 7.15
CA ASP A 205 -2.67 -6.87 8.61
C ASP A 205 -1.61 -7.87 9.08
N ALA A 206 -1.49 -9.03 8.41
CA ALA A 206 -0.47 -10.03 8.72
C ALA A 206 0.96 -9.48 8.54
N LEU A 207 1.24 -8.77 7.44
CA LEU A 207 2.54 -8.15 7.19
C LEU A 207 2.86 -7.06 8.23
N CYS A 208 1.87 -6.27 8.64
CA CYS A 208 2.04 -5.27 9.69
C CYS A 208 2.42 -5.90 11.03
N VAL A 209 1.76 -6.99 11.42
CA VAL A 209 2.09 -7.73 12.65
C VAL A 209 3.50 -8.32 12.56
N LEU A 210 3.85 -8.93 11.43
CA LEU A 210 5.19 -9.49 11.22
C LEU A 210 6.28 -8.41 11.29
N ALA A 211 6.07 -7.27 10.63
CA ALA A 211 7.03 -6.15 10.63
C ALA A 211 7.29 -5.61 12.05
N GLN A 212 6.26 -5.56 12.91
CA GLN A 212 6.44 -5.16 14.32
C GLN A 212 7.08 -6.27 15.15
N THR A 213 6.75 -7.53 14.89
CA THR A 213 7.32 -8.69 15.60
C THR A 213 8.83 -8.84 15.32
N ILE A 214 9.29 -8.46 14.11
CA ILE A 214 10.72 -8.41 13.77
C ILE A 214 11.45 -7.35 14.60
N LYS A 215 10.80 -6.20 14.89
CA LYS A 215 11.39 -5.14 15.73
C LYS A 215 11.41 -5.50 17.21
N GLU A 216 10.33 -6.12 17.70
CA GLU A 216 10.18 -6.57 19.08
C GLU A 216 9.66 -8.02 19.08
N THR A 217 10.54 -8.95 19.44
CA THR A 217 10.28 -10.39 19.32
C THR A 217 9.42 -10.96 20.44
N ARG A 218 9.08 -10.16 21.46
CA ARG A 218 8.21 -10.61 22.55
C ARG A 218 6.77 -10.80 22.06
N THR A 219 6.21 -11.94 22.39
CA THR A 219 4.81 -12.27 22.11
C THR A 219 4.02 -12.42 23.40
N VAL A 220 2.71 -12.26 23.30
CA VAL A 220 1.73 -12.50 24.35
C VAL A 220 0.62 -13.39 23.82
N PHE A 221 -0.16 -14.00 24.71
CA PHE A 221 -1.27 -14.86 24.31
C PHE A 221 -2.50 -14.04 23.95
N GLY A 222 -3.11 -14.38 22.82
CA GLY A 222 -4.31 -13.71 22.31
C GLY A 222 -5.60 -14.25 22.94
N GLY A 223 -6.72 -14.13 22.20
CA GLY A 223 -8.00 -14.69 22.62
C GLY A 223 -8.55 -14.10 23.93
N GLY A 224 -8.22 -12.85 24.25
CA GLY A 224 -8.65 -12.20 25.49
C GLY A 224 -7.86 -12.63 26.75
N CYS A 225 -6.84 -13.48 26.60
CA CYS A 225 -6.00 -13.94 27.72
C CYS A 225 -5.21 -12.79 28.35
N SER A 226 -4.55 -11.98 27.53
CA SER A 226 -3.75 -10.84 27.98
C SER A 226 -4.60 -9.80 28.72
N GLU A 227 -5.79 -9.53 28.20
CA GLU A 227 -6.77 -8.60 28.76
C GLU A 227 -7.29 -9.08 30.12
N MET A 228 -7.60 -10.37 30.24
CA MET A 228 -8.05 -10.97 31.50
C MET A 228 -6.95 -10.92 32.57
N LEU A 229 -5.69 -11.18 32.20
CA LEU A 229 -4.55 -11.06 33.12
C LEU A 229 -4.37 -9.63 33.63
N MET A 230 -4.45 -8.65 32.73
CA MET A 230 -4.38 -7.24 33.09
C MET A 230 -5.55 -6.85 34.01
N ALA A 231 -6.77 -7.28 33.68
CA ALA A 231 -7.96 -7.03 34.49
C ALA A 231 -7.82 -7.61 35.90
N LYS A 232 -7.31 -8.83 36.03
CA LYS A 232 -7.03 -9.46 37.32
C LYS A 232 -6.02 -8.64 38.13
N ALA A 233 -4.88 -8.27 37.53
CA ALA A 233 -3.85 -7.51 38.20
C ALA A 233 -4.35 -6.14 38.70
N VAL A 234 -5.14 -5.43 37.87
CA VAL A 234 -5.75 -4.15 38.24
C VAL A 234 -6.79 -4.33 39.34
N SER A 235 -7.62 -5.38 39.26
CA SER A 235 -8.62 -5.69 40.29
C SER A 235 -7.98 -6.03 41.64
N ASP A 236 -6.89 -6.80 41.64
CA ASP A 236 -6.14 -7.15 42.85
C ASP A 236 -5.51 -5.92 43.50
N LEU A 237 -5.05 -4.98 42.68
CA LEU A 237 -4.50 -3.70 43.15
C LEU A 237 -5.62 -2.77 43.67
N ALA A 238 -6.77 -2.73 43.00
CA ALA A 238 -7.93 -1.95 43.43
C ALA A 238 -8.39 -2.35 44.85
N ASN A 239 -8.39 -3.64 45.18
CA ASN A 239 -8.73 -4.15 46.51
C ASN A 239 -7.77 -3.67 47.62
N ARG A 240 -6.54 -3.27 47.27
CA ARG A 240 -5.53 -2.80 48.23
C ARG A 240 -5.49 -1.27 48.34
N THR A 241 -6.02 -0.56 47.35
CA THR A 241 -6.03 0.90 47.30
C THR A 241 -7.25 1.44 48.05
N PRO A 242 -7.09 2.31 49.06
CA PRO A 242 -8.22 2.94 49.72
C PRO A 242 -8.75 4.14 48.93
N GLY A 243 -10.06 4.41 49.04
CA GLY A 243 -10.66 5.65 48.55
C GLY A 243 -11.25 5.58 47.13
N LYS A 244 -11.38 6.75 46.49
CA LYS A 244 -12.09 6.90 45.20
C LYS A 244 -11.31 6.30 44.02
N GLU A 245 -9.99 6.22 44.13
CA GLU A 245 -9.12 5.64 43.10
C GLU A 245 -9.45 4.16 42.86
N ALA A 246 -9.81 3.41 43.90
CA ALA A 246 -10.21 2.01 43.80
C ALA A 246 -11.38 1.81 42.82
N VAL A 247 -12.38 2.70 42.87
CA VAL A 247 -13.56 2.64 41.99
C VAL A 247 -13.18 2.88 40.52
N ALA A 248 -12.23 3.80 40.27
CA ALA A 248 -11.71 4.04 38.93
C ALA A 248 -10.93 2.82 38.41
N MET A 249 -10.11 2.20 39.25
CA MET A 249 -9.36 0.99 38.91
C MET A 249 -10.27 -0.20 38.62
N GLU A 250 -11.31 -0.43 39.44
CA GLU A 250 -12.32 -1.45 39.17
C GLU A 250 -13.04 -1.22 37.83
N SER A 251 -13.34 0.03 37.52
CA SER A 251 -13.97 0.40 36.25
C SER A 251 -13.05 0.13 35.06
N PHE A 252 -11.75 0.41 35.21
CA PHE A 252 -10.74 0.08 34.20
C PHE A 252 -10.57 -1.43 34.01
N ALA A 253 -10.56 -2.22 35.09
CA ALA A 253 -10.53 -3.68 35.02
C ALA A 253 -11.77 -4.24 34.30
N LYS A 254 -12.96 -3.67 34.55
CA LYS A 254 -14.20 -4.02 33.82
C LYS A 254 -14.10 -3.68 32.34
N ALA A 255 -13.52 -2.53 31.99
CA ALA A 255 -13.32 -2.14 30.60
C ALA A 255 -12.38 -3.12 29.85
N LEU A 256 -11.31 -3.60 30.50
CA LEU A 256 -10.44 -4.62 29.93
C LEU A 256 -11.18 -5.95 29.67
N MET A 257 -12.08 -6.35 30.58
CA MET A 257 -12.91 -7.55 30.41
C MET A 257 -13.95 -7.41 29.28
N MET A 258 -14.27 -6.21 28.81
CA MET A 258 -15.18 -6.06 27.67
C MET A 258 -14.59 -6.62 26.37
N LEU A 259 -13.26 -6.63 26.22
CA LEU A 259 -12.61 -7.15 25.02
C LEU A 259 -12.92 -8.65 24.79
N PRO A 260 -12.69 -9.57 25.75
CA PRO A 260 -13.11 -10.96 25.59
C PRO A 260 -14.64 -11.13 25.44
N THR A 261 -15.45 -10.30 26.11
CA THR A 261 -16.92 -10.31 25.92
C THR A 261 -17.29 -10.02 24.47
N ILE A 262 -16.73 -8.96 23.88
CA ILE A 262 -17.00 -8.55 22.49
C ILE A 262 -16.51 -9.62 21.51
N ILE A 263 -15.37 -10.27 21.77
CA ILE A 263 -14.89 -11.39 20.95
C ILE A 263 -15.93 -12.52 20.96
N ALA A 264 -16.44 -12.90 22.13
CA ALA A 264 -17.46 -13.94 22.27
C ALA A 264 -18.79 -13.57 21.60
N ASP A 265 -19.25 -12.33 21.78
CA ASP A 265 -20.48 -11.81 21.16
C ASP A 265 -20.38 -11.81 19.63
N ASN A 266 -19.24 -11.37 19.08
CA ASN A 266 -19.00 -11.33 17.63
C ASN A 266 -19.01 -12.73 16.99
N ALA A 267 -18.65 -13.76 17.75
CA ALA A 267 -18.72 -15.15 17.30
C ALA A 267 -20.09 -15.81 17.57
N GLY A 268 -21.01 -15.12 18.26
CA GLY A 268 -22.35 -15.61 18.54
C GLY A 268 -22.45 -16.63 19.69
N TYR A 269 -21.45 -16.69 20.58
CA TYR A 269 -21.47 -17.56 21.77
C TYR A 269 -22.04 -16.82 23.00
N ASP A 270 -22.34 -17.57 24.06
CA ASP A 270 -22.69 -16.99 25.36
C ASP A 270 -21.45 -16.37 26.02
N SER A 271 -21.30 -15.05 25.84
CA SER A 271 -20.19 -14.29 26.38
C SER A 271 -20.18 -14.25 27.91
N ALA A 272 -21.34 -14.28 28.56
CA ALA A 272 -21.42 -14.27 30.02
C ALA A 272 -20.86 -15.56 30.62
N GLU A 273 -21.20 -16.71 30.04
CA GLU A 273 -20.67 -17.99 30.46
C GLU A 273 -19.15 -18.08 30.20
N LEU A 274 -18.71 -17.77 28.97
CA LEU A 274 -17.31 -17.90 28.58
C LEU A 274 -16.38 -16.97 29.37
N VAL A 275 -16.77 -15.71 29.57
CA VAL A 275 -15.96 -14.75 30.33
C VAL A 275 -15.91 -15.15 31.81
N SER A 276 -17.00 -15.69 32.36
CA SER A 276 -17.03 -16.22 33.73
C SER A 276 -16.08 -17.40 33.92
N GLN A 277 -16.11 -18.37 32.99
CA GLN A 277 -15.20 -19.51 32.98
C GLN A 277 -13.73 -19.07 32.81
N LEU A 278 -13.48 -18.12 31.90
CA LEU A 278 -12.15 -17.57 31.68
C LEU A 278 -11.62 -16.90 32.95
N ARG A 279 -12.47 -16.11 33.63
CA ARG A 279 -12.12 -15.46 34.89
C ARG A 279 -11.78 -16.47 35.98
N ALA A 280 -12.54 -17.57 36.09
CA ALA A 280 -12.25 -18.65 37.03
C ALA A 280 -10.90 -19.33 36.74
N ALA A 281 -10.62 -19.64 35.46
CA ALA A 281 -9.34 -20.23 35.06
C ALA A 281 -8.13 -19.34 35.41
N HIS A 282 -8.25 -18.02 35.19
CA HIS A 282 -7.20 -17.07 35.54
C HIS A 282 -7.04 -16.89 37.06
N GLN A 283 -8.10 -17.07 37.86
CA GLN A 283 -7.98 -17.13 39.32
C GLN A 283 -7.17 -18.35 39.78
N ASP A 284 -7.37 -19.49 39.13
CA ASP A 284 -6.62 -20.75 39.34
C ASP A 284 -5.17 -20.73 38.82
N LYS A 285 -4.61 -19.54 38.55
CA LYS A 285 -3.25 -19.30 38.04
C LYS A 285 -2.97 -19.91 36.66
N LYS A 286 -3.99 -20.21 35.87
CA LYS A 286 -3.83 -20.62 34.48
C LYS A 286 -3.68 -19.40 33.57
N SER A 287 -2.48 -18.82 33.55
CA SER A 287 -2.20 -17.56 32.84
C SER A 287 -2.12 -17.69 31.31
N THR A 288 -2.22 -18.90 30.76
CA THR A 288 -2.17 -19.16 29.31
C THR A 288 -3.55 -19.38 28.70
N PHE A 289 -4.60 -19.40 29.52
CA PHE A 289 -5.95 -19.72 29.07
C PHE A 289 -6.62 -18.51 28.42
N GLY A 290 -7.29 -18.73 27.29
CA GLY A 290 -8.03 -17.71 26.53
C GLY A 290 -9.31 -18.29 25.96
N LEU A 291 -10.00 -17.51 25.13
CA LEU A 291 -11.19 -17.94 24.40
C LEU A 291 -10.78 -18.65 23.10
N ASP A 292 -11.13 -19.93 22.98
CA ASP A 292 -11.06 -20.66 21.72
C ASP A 292 -12.40 -20.51 20.98
N MET A 293 -12.39 -19.65 19.97
CA MET A 293 -13.58 -19.33 19.16
C MET A 293 -13.94 -20.44 18.16
N THR A 294 -13.05 -21.42 17.94
CA THR A 294 -13.33 -22.54 17.04
C THR A 294 -14.28 -23.54 17.69
N GLN A 295 -14.07 -23.80 18.97
CA GLN A 295 -14.86 -24.75 19.77
C GLN A 295 -15.88 -24.04 20.67
N GLY A 296 -15.77 -22.72 20.85
CA GLY A 296 -16.61 -21.97 21.78
C GLY A 296 -16.35 -22.35 23.23
N THR A 297 -15.08 -22.60 23.60
CA THR A 297 -14.69 -22.99 24.98
C THR A 297 -13.45 -22.23 25.45
N VAL A 298 -13.14 -22.31 26.74
CA VAL A 298 -11.89 -21.76 27.29
C VAL A 298 -10.76 -22.78 27.13
N GLY A 299 -9.72 -22.43 26.39
CA GLY A 299 -8.60 -23.32 26.05
C GLY A 299 -7.23 -22.70 26.33
N ASP A 300 -6.18 -23.51 26.30
CA ASP A 300 -4.80 -23.04 26.43
C ASP A 300 -4.30 -22.45 25.10
N MET A 301 -4.04 -21.14 25.08
CA MET A 301 -3.60 -20.41 23.89
C MET A 301 -2.19 -20.82 23.45
N ALA A 302 -1.35 -21.31 24.38
CA ALA A 302 -0.01 -21.79 24.04
C ALA A 302 -0.08 -23.10 23.24
N ALA A 303 -1.02 -23.99 23.59
CA ALA A 303 -1.23 -25.23 22.88
C ALA A 303 -1.91 -25.01 21.51
N LEU A 304 -2.79 -24.01 21.42
CA LEU A 304 -3.47 -23.62 20.17
C LEU A 304 -2.60 -22.76 19.24
N GLY A 305 -1.46 -22.24 19.72
CA GLY A 305 -0.56 -21.39 18.95
C GLY A 305 -1.10 -19.98 18.68
N ILE A 306 -2.08 -19.51 19.48
CA ILE A 306 -2.67 -18.18 19.31
C ILE A 306 -1.82 -17.15 20.05
N THR A 307 -1.00 -16.43 19.28
CA THR A 307 -0.07 -15.41 19.80
C THR A 307 -0.27 -14.06 19.13
N GLU A 308 -0.04 -13.00 19.89
CA GLU A 308 -0.04 -11.62 19.43
C GLU A 308 1.30 -10.93 19.75
N SER A 309 1.62 -9.87 19.02
CA SER A 309 2.81 -9.05 19.29
C SER A 309 2.63 -8.25 20.58
N PHE A 310 3.61 -8.34 21.49
CA PHE A 310 3.62 -7.56 22.73
C PHE A 310 3.60 -6.06 22.45
N GLN A 311 4.37 -5.60 21.45
CA GLN A 311 4.46 -4.18 21.10
C GLN A 311 3.11 -3.63 20.65
N VAL A 312 2.39 -4.37 19.79
CA VAL A 312 1.06 -3.98 19.32
C VAL A 312 0.10 -3.89 20.50
N LYS A 313 0.04 -4.92 21.36
CA LYS A 313 -0.85 -4.93 22.53
C LYS A 313 -0.58 -3.79 23.50
N ARG A 314 0.70 -3.51 23.77
CA ARG A 314 1.11 -2.37 24.61
C ARG A 314 0.67 -1.04 24.02
N GLN A 315 0.85 -0.86 22.71
CA GLN A 315 0.46 0.38 22.04
C GLN A 315 -1.06 0.58 22.06
N VAL A 316 -1.84 -0.49 21.84
CA VAL A 316 -3.31 -0.45 21.92
C VAL A 316 -3.76 0.05 23.29
N LEU A 317 -3.19 -0.48 24.38
CA LEU A 317 -3.55 -0.07 25.74
C LEU A 317 -3.20 1.40 26.01
N LEU A 318 -1.98 1.83 25.64
CA LEU A 318 -1.50 3.19 25.86
C LEU A 318 -2.34 4.21 25.09
N SER A 319 -2.53 3.99 23.79
CA SER A 319 -3.31 4.91 22.95
C SER A 319 -4.78 4.97 23.36
N ALA A 320 -5.37 3.86 23.80
CA ALA A 320 -6.73 3.87 24.33
C ALA A 320 -6.84 4.67 25.64
N ALA A 321 -5.87 4.50 26.55
CA ALA A 321 -5.84 5.24 27.82
C ALA A 321 -5.63 6.75 27.59
N GLU A 322 -4.69 7.14 26.73
CA GLU A 322 -4.44 8.53 26.37
C GLU A 322 -5.66 9.18 25.70
N ALA A 323 -6.33 8.46 24.79
CA ALA A 323 -7.54 8.94 24.15
C ALA A 323 -8.69 9.13 25.16
N ALA A 324 -8.89 8.19 26.08
CA ALA A 324 -9.88 8.31 27.13
C ALA A 324 -9.58 9.51 28.06
N GLU A 325 -8.32 9.69 28.44
CA GLU A 325 -7.88 10.83 29.25
C GLU A 325 -8.16 12.16 28.54
N MET A 326 -7.84 12.27 27.25
CA MET A 326 -8.12 13.47 26.45
C MET A 326 -9.61 13.80 26.46
N ILE A 327 -10.49 12.81 26.27
CA ILE A 327 -11.95 13.02 26.26
C ILE A 327 -12.44 13.45 27.65
N LEU A 328 -11.97 12.78 28.71
CA LEU A 328 -12.36 13.09 30.09
C LEU A 328 -11.92 14.50 30.53
N ARG A 329 -10.85 15.03 29.94
CA ARG A 329 -10.36 16.39 30.23
C ARG A 329 -11.18 17.49 29.56
N VAL A 330 -12.02 17.17 28.57
CA VAL A 330 -12.82 18.18 27.87
C VAL A 330 -14.02 18.57 28.73
N ASP A 331 -13.95 19.75 29.34
CA ASP A 331 -15.07 20.30 30.12
C ASP A 331 -16.18 20.89 29.24
N ASN A 332 -15.82 21.55 28.13
CA ASN A 332 -16.78 22.28 27.28
C ASN A 332 -16.46 22.14 25.79
N ILE A 333 -17.50 21.91 24.98
CA ILE A 333 -17.41 21.88 23.51
C ILE A 333 -18.20 23.06 22.95
N ILE A 334 -17.49 24.08 22.47
CA ILE A 334 -18.10 25.24 21.80
C ILE A 334 -18.12 24.97 20.29
N LYS A 335 -19.31 24.87 19.71
CA LYS A 335 -19.49 24.73 18.26
C LYS A 335 -19.87 26.07 17.66
N ALA A 336 -18.98 26.67 16.88
CA ALA A 336 -19.27 27.88 16.11
C ALA A 336 -19.50 27.53 14.64
N LYS A 337 -20.57 28.07 14.04
CA LYS A 337 -20.79 27.99 12.58
C LYS A 337 -19.67 28.77 11.91
N HIS A 338 -18.99 28.15 10.95
CA HIS A 338 -17.96 28.81 10.15
C HIS A 338 -18.60 30.01 9.41
N GLN A 339 -18.43 31.23 9.93
CA GLN A 339 -18.75 32.43 9.17
C GLN A 339 -17.57 32.69 8.26
N CYS A 340 -17.65 32.21 7.02
CA CYS A 340 -16.74 32.62 5.97
C CYS A 340 -17.04 34.10 5.67
N ARG A 341 -16.42 35.01 6.43
CA ARG A 341 -16.38 36.43 6.07
C ARG A 341 -15.54 36.50 4.79
N VAL A 342 -16.20 36.68 3.66
CA VAL A 342 -15.55 37.16 2.43
C VAL A 342 -15.11 38.60 2.74
N LEU A 343 -13.97 38.74 3.39
CA LEU A 343 -13.22 39.99 3.39
C LEU A 343 -12.66 40.11 1.98
N THR A 344 -13.33 40.92 1.16
CA THR A 344 -12.73 41.50 -0.02
C THR A 344 -11.37 42.08 0.36
N SER A 345 -10.34 41.59 -0.34
CA SER A 345 -8.91 41.90 -0.22
C SER A 345 -8.14 41.24 0.95
N LEU A 346 -7.27 40.30 0.56
CA LEU A 346 -6.20 39.67 1.34
C LEU A 346 -6.59 38.80 2.55
N CYS A 347 -7.05 37.58 2.27
CA CYS A 347 -6.74 36.45 3.15
C CYS A 347 -6.53 35.19 2.31
N VAL A 348 -5.30 34.66 2.30
CA VAL A 348 -4.99 33.36 1.70
C VAL A 348 -5.51 32.28 2.64
N CYS A 349 -6.69 31.75 2.32
CA CYS A 349 -7.19 30.53 2.94
C CYS A 349 -6.44 29.34 2.30
N VAL A 350 -5.53 28.71 3.05
CA VAL A 350 -5.03 27.38 2.67
C VAL A 350 -6.10 26.38 3.07
N CYS A 351 -6.99 26.05 2.13
CA CYS A 351 -7.87 24.90 2.25
C CYS A 351 -7.02 23.63 2.15
N VAL A 352 -6.63 23.07 3.29
CA VAL A 352 -6.27 21.65 3.34
C VAL A 352 -7.58 20.87 3.37
N SER A 353 -7.75 20.02 2.36
CA SER A 353 -8.89 19.15 2.16
C SER A 353 -9.31 18.42 3.43
N GLY A 354 -10.55 18.65 3.85
CA GLY A 354 -11.29 17.76 4.73
C GLY A 354 -10.81 17.71 6.18
N SER A 355 -11.51 18.49 7.02
CA SER A 355 -11.61 18.34 8.48
C SER A 355 -10.61 19.16 9.33
N VAL A 356 -11.14 20.26 9.88
CA VAL A 356 -10.64 21.03 11.05
C VAL A 356 -9.40 21.91 10.83
N CYS A 357 -9.63 23.21 10.59
CA CYS A 357 -8.61 24.24 10.85
C CYS A 357 -8.47 24.46 12.35
N ARG A 358 -7.29 24.21 12.92
CA ARG A 358 -6.94 24.62 14.30
C ARG A 358 -6.54 26.10 14.28
N ILE A 359 -7.27 26.94 15.01
CA ILE A 359 -6.83 28.29 15.35
C ILE A 359 -6.04 28.19 16.65
N ILE A 360 -4.71 28.34 16.59
CA ILE A 360 -3.85 28.51 17.76
C ILE A 360 -3.58 30.01 17.86
N THR A 361 -4.22 30.70 18.80
CA THR A 361 -3.84 32.08 19.15
C THR A 361 -2.67 32.05 20.12
N PRO A 362 -1.57 32.79 19.88
CA PRO A 362 -0.56 33.00 20.91
C PRO A 362 -1.19 33.81 22.05
N ALA A 363 -0.91 33.42 23.29
CA ALA A 363 -1.30 34.16 24.48
C ALA A 363 -0.68 35.58 24.41
N GLU A 364 -1.53 36.61 24.44
CA GLU A 364 -1.07 37.97 24.59
C GLU A 364 -0.56 38.18 26.02
N HIS A 365 0.71 38.55 26.11
CA HIS A 365 1.29 39.20 27.27
C HIS A 365 0.68 40.60 27.43
N SER A 366 -0.09 40.80 28.51
CA SER A 366 -0.04 42.00 29.38
C SER A 366 -1.05 41.87 30.50
#